data_AF-A0A5J4UPJ5-F1
#
_entry.id   AF-A0A5J4UPJ5-F1
#
_cell.length_a   1.000
_cell.length_b   1.000
_cell.length_c   1.000
_cell.angle_alpha   90.00
_cell.angle_beta   90.00
_cell.angle_gamma   90.00
#
_symmetry.space_group_name_H-M   'P 1'
#
loop_
_entity.id
_entity.type
_entity.pdbx_description
1 polymer ?
#
loop_
_entity_poly.entity_id
_entity_poly.type
_entity_poly.pdbx_seq_one_letter_code
_entity_poly.pdbx_strand_id
1 'polypeptide(L)'
;MAASGRIYNRYNKNIVDIKPLPPSALVSDIFECVIVFFSSTNNTRYVAQHITSALKAQTHVIGAKIDVHTYDGFELFKQADLGAPGDFPPVVNLTQNQNWQQFFTSLRTAQLFGVGCYVYAMQIPPHILRFFHKSIISDQDLKSIKYFFTFATHGSLPNPATNQLTHHLQQRLKSIFCGSIDIRCPENVPPLLPRKTQQKDLWDRQQIIKLCTFENDLLKRIQSFSYKGEKRRTFSDISFIQRVIHSALGKVTIDIDKCQSCGNCERVCPYNAIYLRKNGLNVRILEIDESRCQRCARCYNYCAYEAIQFKSWDTQLRVRYRGPEFKTKYSLESGQEEFDIREQPLVDVGKLPSIPAIFSRISIGKSRYVYLLIILSIIIYIIYQYNLTENYD
;
A
#
# COMPACT_ATOMS: atom_id res chain seq x y z
N MET A 1 -31.45 -3.50 3.87
CA MET A 1 -30.32 -4.22 4.52
C MET A 1 -30.28 -5.73 4.22
N ALA A 2 -30.72 -6.22 3.05
CA ALA A 2 -30.68 -7.66 2.72
C ALA A 2 -30.20 -7.97 1.28
N ALA A 3 -29.54 -7.02 0.61
CA ALA A 3 -29.17 -7.13 -0.80
C ALA A 3 -27.66 -7.36 -1.05
N SER A 4 -26.78 -7.12 -0.06
CA SER A 4 -25.33 -7.28 -0.22
C SER A 4 -24.85 -8.72 -0.04
N GLY A 5 -25.52 -9.53 0.78
CA GLY A 5 -25.12 -10.92 1.07
C GLY A 5 -25.48 -11.97 0.01
N ARG A 6 -26.38 -11.67 -0.94
CA ARG A 6 -26.82 -12.65 -1.96
C ARG A 6 -25.96 -12.67 -3.22
N ILE A 7 -25.04 -11.71 -3.40
CA ILE A 7 -24.34 -11.51 -4.67
C ILE A 7 -22.97 -12.20 -4.71
N TYR A 8 -22.34 -12.43 -3.55
CA TYR A 8 -21.08 -13.18 -3.47
C TYR A 8 -21.24 -14.62 -3.99
N ASN A 9 -22.38 -15.25 -3.71
CA ASN A 9 -22.70 -16.60 -4.19
C ASN A 9 -23.05 -16.71 -5.68
N ARG A 10 -23.24 -15.60 -6.40
CA ARG A 10 -23.66 -15.65 -7.81
C ARG A 10 -22.49 -15.60 -8.80
N TYR A 11 -21.33 -15.06 -8.39
CA TYR A 11 -20.12 -15.00 -9.22
C TYR A 11 -19.15 -16.16 -8.98
N ASN A 12 -19.40 -17.00 -7.97
CA ASN A 12 -18.63 -18.23 -7.68
C ASN A 12 -19.17 -19.50 -8.38
N LYS A 13 -20.09 -19.36 -9.36
CA LYS A 13 -20.71 -20.52 -10.04
C LYS A 13 -19.92 -21.08 -11.24
N ASN A 14 -18.75 -20.54 -11.54
CA ASN A 14 -17.85 -21.07 -12.58
C ASN A 14 -16.51 -21.52 -11.97
N ILE A 15 -16.57 -22.29 -10.87
CA ILE A 15 -15.45 -23.12 -10.45
C ILE A 15 -15.39 -24.25 -11.48
N VAL A 16 -14.39 -24.19 -12.36
CA VAL A 16 -14.09 -25.27 -13.30
C VAL A 16 -13.68 -26.49 -12.47
N ASP A 17 -14.40 -27.60 -12.62
CA ASP A 17 -13.96 -28.90 -12.10
C ASP A 17 -12.63 -29.28 -12.78
N ILE A 18 -11.52 -29.12 -12.06
CA ILE A 18 -10.20 -29.54 -12.50
C ILE A 18 -9.93 -30.93 -11.92
N LYS A 19 -9.76 -31.92 -12.81
CA LYS A 19 -9.37 -33.29 -12.42
C LYS A 19 -8.04 -33.28 -11.65
N PRO A 20 -7.90 -34.07 -10.57
CA PRO A 20 -6.65 -34.19 -9.84
C PRO A 20 -5.55 -34.80 -10.72
N LEU A 21 -4.36 -34.19 -10.66
CA LEU A 21 -3.14 -34.71 -11.29
C LEU A 21 -2.60 -35.92 -10.50
N PRO A 22 -1.91 -36.87 -11.17
CA PRO A 22 -1.36 -38.05 -10.51
C PRO A 22 -0.18 -37.68 -9.59
N PRO A 23 0.00 -38.41 -8.46
CA PRO A 23 1.01 -38.08 -7.48
C PRO A 23 2.38 -38.61 -7.92
N SER A 24 3.33 -37.73 -8.23
CA SER A 24 4.74 -38.10 -8.15
C SER A 24 5.61 -36.87 -7.89
N ALA A 25 6.58 -37.06 -6.99
CA ALA A 25 7.49 -36.11 -6.36
C ALA A 25 6.95 -35.41 -5.09
N LEU A 26 7.65 -35.61 -3.98
CA LEU A 26 7.49 -34.94 -2.68
C LEU A 26 7.68 -33.43 -2.85
N VAL A 27 6.63 -32.75 -3.30
CA VAL A 27 6.46 -31.30 -3.16
C VAL A 27 6.11 -31.08 -1.69
N SER A 28 6.72 -30.09 -1.03
CA SER A 28 6.33 -29.74 0.34
C SER A 28 4.81 -29.62 0.41
N ASP A 29 4.19 -30.22 1.43
CA ASP A 29 2.73 -30.22 1.60
C ASP A 29 2.15 -28.80 1.71
N ILE A 30 3.02 -27.79 1.88
CA ILE A 30 2.70 -26.38 2.04
C ILE A 30 3.38 -25.52 0.96
N PHE A 31 2.61 -24.63 0.34
CA PHE A 31 3.04 -23.55 -0.52
C PHE A 31 2.98 -22.22 0.26
N GLU A 32 4.14 -21.78 0.70
CA GLU A 32 4.39 -20.60 1.53
C GLU A 32 4.32 -19.31 0.72
N CYS A 33 3.51 -18.37 1.18
CA CYS A 33 3.34 -17.05 0.59
C CYS A 33 3.65 -15.96 1.61
N VAL A 34 4.39 -14.94 1.18
CA VAL A 34 4.60 -13.72 1.97
C VAL A 34 4.05 -12.53 1.22
N ILE A 35 3.22 -11.73 1.87
CA ILE A 35 2.70 -10.46 1.35
C ILE A 35 3.15 -9.32 2.27
N VAL A 36 3.87 -8.34 1.74
CA VAL A 36 4.24 -7.11 2.45
C VAL A 36 3.47 -5.93 1.88
N PHE A 37 2.78 -5.18 2.73
CA PHE A 37 2.07 -3.97 2.32
C PHE A 37 2.55 -2.74 3.09
N PHE A 38 2.59 -1.60 2.42
CA PHE A 38 2.88 -0.30 3.03
C PHE A 38 1.65 0.59 2.89
N SER A 39 0.93 0.82 3.98
CA SER A 39 -0.34 1.55 3.95
C SER A 39 -0.35 2.76 4.88
N SER A 40 -0.74 3.93 4.34
CA SER A 40 -0.93 5.14 5.15
C SER A 40 -2.31 5.19 5.81
N THR A 41 -3.34 4.71 5.13
CA THR A 41 -4.75 4.78 5.56
C THR A 41 -5.49 3.49 5.19
N ASN A 42 -4.89 2.34 5.48
CA ASN A 42 -5.46 0.99 5.31
C ASN A 42 -5.94 0.57 3.90
N ASN A 43 -5.93 1.44 2.88
CA ASN A 43 -6.34 1.08 1.52
C ASN A 43 -5.48 -0.06 0.96
N THR A 44 -4.17 0.06 1.08
CA THR A 44 -3.19 -0.96 0.64
C THR A 44 -3.29 -2.22 1.51
N ARG A 45 -3.57 -2.07 2.81
CA ARG A 45 -3.84 -3.21 3.71
C ARG A 45 -5.06 -3.99 3.21
N TYR A 46 -6.13 -3.30 2.79
CA TYR A 46 -7.33 -3.94 2.26
C TYR A 46 -7.06 -4.75 1.00
N VAL A 47 -6.30 -4.22 0.06
CA VAL A 47 -5.89 -4.99 -1.13
C VAL A 47 -5.07 -6.23 -0.73
N ALA A 48 -4.10 -6.07 0.18
CA ALA A 48 -3.29 -7.20 0.66
C ALA A 48 -4.13 -8.29 1.34
N GLN A 49 -5.08 -7.91 2.19
CA GLN A 49 -5.96 -8.83 2.91
C GLN A 49 -6.97 -9.52 1.97
N HIS A 50 -7.38 -8.85 0.89
CA HIS A 50 -8.23 -9.46 -0.14
C HIS A 50 -7.50 -10.56 -0.90
N ILE A 51 -6.27 -10.27 -1.33
CA ILE A 51 -5.41 -11.25 -1.99
C ILE A 51 -5.07 -12.40 -1.04
N THR A 52 -4.78 -12.10 0.23
CA THR A 52 -4.54 -13.11 1.28
C THR A 52 -5.71 -14.05 1.43
N SER A 53 -6.93 -13.51 1.54
CA SER A 53 -8.15 -14.31 1.67
C SER A 53 -8.41 -15.14 0.41
N ALA A 54 -8.04 -14.64 -0.77
CA ALA A 54 -8.15 -15.38 -2.02
C ALA A 54 -7.18 -16.55 -2.15
N LEU A 55 -5.95 -16.37 -1.70
CA LEU A 55 -4.96 -17.43 -1.62
C LEU A 55 -5.39 -18.49 -0.58
N LYS A 56 -5.71 -18.08 0.65
CA LYS A 56 -6.08 -19.01 1.74
C LYS A 56 -7.32 -19.86 1.45
N ALA A 57 -8.26 -19.35 0.66
CA ALA A 57 -9.47 -20.08 0.32
C ALA A 57 -9.27 -21.21 -0.71
N GLN A 58 -8.08 -21.32 -1.31
CA GLN A 58 -7.77 -22.44 -2.18
C GLN A 58 -7.29 -23.62 -1.34
N THR A 59 -7.93 -24.77 -1.54
CA THR A 59 -7.61 -25.99 -0.78
C THR A 59 -6.26 -26.57 -1.19
N HIS A 60 -5.87 -26.49 -2.47
CA HIS A 60 -4.57 -26.97 -2.95
C HIS A 60 -4.04 -26.17 -4.16
N VAL A 61 -2.77 -25.76 -4.14
CA VAL A 61 -1.98 -25.31 -5.30
C VAL A 61 -0.97 -26.40 -5.63
N ILE A 62 -1.10 -27.03 -6.80
CA ILE A 62 -0.19 -28.12 -7.23
C ILE A 62 -0.18 -29.26 -6.18
N GLY A 63 -1.32 -29.55 -5.54
CA GLY A 63 -1.43 -30.55 -4.47
C GLY A 63 -1.01 -30.09 -3.07
N ALA A 64 -0.47 -28.87 -2.90
CA ALA A 64 -0.02 -28.34 -1.61
C ALA A 64 -1.02 -27.34 -1.01
N LYS A 65 -1.20 -27.34 0.32
CA LYS A 65 -1.97 -26.31 1.05
C LYS A 65 -1.27 -24.95 0.92
N ILE A 66 -2.00 -23.86 0.69
CA ILE A 66 -1.38 -22.52 0.73
C ILE A 66 -1.35 -22.02 2.17
N ASP A 67 -0.16 -21.61 2.65
CA ASP A 67 -0.03 -20.76 3.82
C ASP A 67 0.38 -19.35 3.42
N VAL A 68 -0.20 -18.34 4.05
CA VAL A 68 0.00 -16.93 3.69
C VAL A 68 0.27 -16.12 4.93
N HIS A 69 1.48 -15.58 5.01
CA HIS A 69 1.91 -14.62 6.02
C HIS A 69 1.86 -13.20 5.45
N THR A 70 1.14 -12.32 6.13
CA THR A 70 1.00 -10.91 5.71
C THR A 70 1.65 -9.98 6.72
N TYR A 71 2.48 -9.05 6.25
CA TYR A 71 3.25 -8.14 7.09
C TYR A 71 2.93 -6.67 6.75
N ASP A 72 2.71 -5.85 7.79
CA ASP A 72 2.71 -4.39 7.65
C ASP A 72 4.18 -3.93 7.50
N GLY A 73 4.56 -3.65 6.26
CA GLY A 73 5.90 -3.19 5.92
C GLY A 73 6.26 -1.90 6.65
N PHE A 74 5.30 -1.04 7.00
CA PHE A 74 5.57 0.19 7.73
C PHE A 74 5.84 -0.02 9.23
N GLU A 75 5.30 -1.09 9.82
CA GLU A 75 5.65 -1.48 11.18
C GLU A 75 7.12 -1.93 11.22
N LEU A 76 7.51 -2.84 10.31
CA LEU A 76 8.90 -3.29 10.17
C LEU A 76 9.84 -2.12 9.83
N PHE A 77 9.43 -1.24 8.93
CA PHE A 77 10.18 -0.06 8.50
C PHE A 77 10.49 0.89 9.67
N LYS A 78 9.51 1.09 10.55
CA LYS A 78 9.66 1.91 11.76
C LYS A 78 10.65 1.28 12.75
N GLN A 79 10.50 -0.02 12.98
CA GLN A 79 11.33 -0.77 13.92
C GLN A 79 12.81 -0.85 13.50
N ALA A 80 13.06 -0.85 12.19
CA ALA A 80 14.40 -0.80 11.59
C ALA A 80 14.91 0.63 11.35
N ASP A 81 14.17 1.64 11.78
CA ASP A 81 14.48 3.06 11.60
C ASP A 81 14.81 3.47 10.15
N LEU A 82 14.20 2.83 9.15
CA LEU A 82 14.56 3.03 7.74
C LEU A 82 14.19 4.42 7.19
N GLY A 83 13.45 5.21 7.98
CA GLY A 83 13.16 6.62 7.72
C GLY A 83 14.22 7.59 8.25
N ALA A 84 15.35 7.09 8.77
CA ALA A 84 16.47 7.93 9.18
C ALA A 84 17.00 8.80 8.01
N PRO A 85 17.47 10.03 8.26
CA PRO A 85 18.08 10.86 7.22
C PRO A 85 19.32 10.21 6.59
N GLY A 86 19.70 10.66 5.39
CA GLY A 86 20.81 10.11 4.60
C GLY A 86 20.32 9.42 3.32
N ASP A 87 21.23 8.80 2.57
CA ASP A 87 20.90 8.10 1.31
C ASP A 87 20.64 6.60 1.53
N PHE A 88 21.45 5.97 2.39
CA PHE A 88 21.41 4.54 2.65
C PHE A 88 20.56 4.19 3.88
N PRO A 89 20.05 2.95 3.99
CA PRO A 89 19.46 2.48 5.24
C PRO A 89 20.49 2.49 6.37
N PRO A 90 20.07 2.72 7.62
CA PRO A 90 20.95 2.62 8.78
C PRO A 90 21.50 1.20 8.95
N VAL A 91 22.68 1.08 9.56
CA VAL A 91 23.22 -0.22 10.00
C VAL A 91 22.47 -0.62 11.27
N VAL A 92 21.58 -1.60 11.15
CA VAL A 92 20.73 -2.05 12.26
C VAL A 92 20.84 -3.55 12.40
N ASN A 93 21.06 -4.03 13.63
CA ASN A 93 20.98 -5.45 13.92
C ASN A 93 19.52 -5.88 14.08
N LEU A 94 18.92 -6.34 13.00
CA LEU A 94 17.52 -6.77 12.97
C LEU A 94 17.30 -8.15 13.62
N THR A 95 18.36 -8.91 13.92
CA THR A 95 18.23 -10.25 14.49
C THR A 95 17.73 -10.24 15.93
N GLN A 96 17.67 -9.09 16.60
CA GLN A 96 17.13 -8.98 17.96
C GLN A 96 15.65 -8.60 17.98
N ASN A 97 15.06 -8.25 16.82
CA ASN A 97 13.67 -7.87 16.73
C ASN A 97 12.81 -9.08 16.32
N GLN A 98 11.85 -9.44 17.19
CA GLN A 98 10.99 -10.60 17.00
C GLN A 98 10.16 -10.54 15.70
N ASN A 99 9.61 -9.39 15.35
CA ASN A 99 8.83 -9.24 14.12
C ASN A 99 9.70 -9.43 12.87
N TRP A 100 10.94 -8.93 12.90
CA TRP A 100 11.90 -9.14 11.83
C TRP A 100 12.37 -10.60 11.75
N GLN A 101 12.59 -11.27 12.89
CA GLN A 101 12.91 -12.71 12.90
C GLN A 101 11.78 -13.54 12.27
N GLN A 102 10.53 -13.25 12.63
CA GLN A 102 9.35 -13.91 12.04
C GLN A 102 9.28 -13.65 10.54
N PHE A 103 9.45 -12.38 10.13
CA PHE A 103 9.45 -11.99 8.73
C PHE A 103 10.53 -12.74 7.92
N PHE A 104 11.78 -12.78 8.39
CA PHE A 104 12.85 -13.52 7.72
C PHE A 104 12.58 -15.03 7.68
N THR A 105 12.00 -15.59 8.74
CA THR A 105 11.64 -17.02 8.79
C THR A 105 10.63 -17.35 7.69
N SER A 106 9.54 -16.59 7.57
CA SER A 106 8.57 -16.78 6.50
C SER A 106 9.16 -16.48 5.11
N LEU A 107 9.97 -15.42 4.98
CA LEU A 107 10.49 -14.98 3.68
C LEU A 107 11.45 -16.03 3.07
N ARG A 108 12.29 -16.67 3.89
CA ARG A 108 13.29 -17.67 3.45
C ARG A 108 12.68 -18.97 2.95
N THR A 109 11.42 -19.24 3.29
CA THR A 109 10.69 -20.44 2.85
C THR A 109 9.64 -20.13 1.79
N ALA A 110 9.20 -18.87 1.68
CA ALA A 110 8.19 -18.44 0.73
C ALA A 110 8.53 -18.80 -0.71
N GLN A 111 7.55 -19.31 -1.46
CA GLN A 111 7.64 -19.48 -2.91
C GLN A 111 6.91 -18.36 -3.66
N LEU A 112 5.98 -17.65 -3.03
CA LEU A 112 5.30 -16.48 -3.59
C LEU A 112 5.57 -15.23 -2.74
N PHE A 113 5.99 -14.14 -3.39
CA PHE A 113 6.22 -12.86 -2.74
C PHE A 113 5.37 -11.73 -3.34
N GLY A 114 4.42 -11.23 -2.56
CA GLY A 114 3.60 -10.06 -2.91
C GLY A 114 4.11 -8.80 -2.24
N VAL A 115 4.26 -7.71 -2.99
CA VAL A 115 4.63 -6.42 -2.41
C VAL A 115 3.69 -5.33 -2.89
N GLY A 116 3.16 -4.52 -1.96
CA GLY A 116 2.37 -3.37 -2.37
C GLY A 116 2.51 -2.14 -1.52
N CYS A 117 2.23 -0.99 -2.14
CA CYS A 117 2.39 0.32 -1.50
C CYS A 117 1.28 1.30 -1.92
N TYR A 118 1.07 2.35 -1.14
CA TYR A 118 0.30 3.50 -1.62
C TYR A 118 1.15 4.32 -2.59
N VAL A 119 0.50 5.06 -3.48
CA VAL A 119 1.18 5.97 -4.39
C VAL A 119 1.40 7.32 -3.72
N TYR A 120 2.64 7.81 -3.77
CA TYR A 120 3.03 9.12 -3.27
C TYR A 120 3.50 9.99 -4.43
N ALA A 121 2.74 11.04 -4.75
CA ALA A 121 3.07 11.96 -5.83
C ALA A 121 3.40 11.21 -7.14
N MET A 122 2.50 10.29 -7.52
CA MET A 122 2.56 9.39 -8.69
C MET A 122 3.68 8.35 -8.71
N GLN A 123 4.48 8.23 -7.67
CA GLN A 123 5.52 7.22 -7.60
C GLN A 123 5.36 6.39 -6.33
N ILE A 124 6.24 5.41 -6.17
CA ILE A 124 6.35 4.70 -4.89
C ILE A 124 6.70 5.69 -3.76
N PRO A 125 6.32 5.41 -2.50
CA PRO A 125 6.66 6.25 -1.36
C PRO A 125 8.17 6.43 -1.20
N PRO A 126 8.64 7.64 -0.82
CA PRO A 126 10.04 7.85 -0.52
C PRO A 126 10.57 6.84 0.50
N HIS A 127 11.82 6.44 0.31
CA HIS A 127 12.57 5.49 1.14
C HIS A 127 12.02 4.06 1.22
N ILE A 128 10.85 3.73 0.65
CA ILE A 128 10.30 2.37 0.72
C ILE A 128 11.26 1.30 0.18
N LEU A 129 12.05 1.65 -0.85
CA LEU A 129 13.06 0.76 -1.43
C LEU A 129 14.18 0.38 -0.45
N ARG A 130 14.38 1.14 0.63
CA ARG A 130 15.34 0.77 1.69
C ARG A 130 14.97 -0.54 2.36
N PHE A 131 13.67 -0.84 2.47
CA PHE A 131 13.20 -2.11 2.98
C PHE A 131 13.75 -3.28 2.16
N PHE A 132 13.86 -3.09 0.84
CA PHE A 132 14.40 -4.07 -0.11
C PHE A 132 15.89 -3.87 -0.39
N HIS A 133 16.62 -3.10 0.42
CA HIS A 133 18.06 -2.96 0.22
C HIS A 133 18.78 -4.24 0.69
N LYS A 134 19.90 -4.60 0.03
CA LYS A 134 20.63 -5.86 0.31
C LYS A 134 21.16 -6.00 1.74
N SER A 135 21.38 -4.88 2.43
CA SER A 135 21.79 -4.87 3.84
C SER A 135 20.63 -5.12 4.81
N ILE A 136 19.38 -5.00 4.34
CA ILE A 136 18.16 -5.24 5.13
C ILE A 136 17.59 -6.60 4.78
N ILE A 137 17.40 -6.87 3.49
CA ILE A 137 16.97 -8.17 2.96
C ILE A 137 18.04 -8.64 1.98
N SER A 138 18.77 -9.69 2.32
CA SER A 138 19.84 -10.24 1.48
C SER A 138 19.28 -11.03 0.30
N ASP A 139 20.11 -11.29 -0.72
CA ASP A 139 19.70 -12.16 -1.84
C ASP A 139 19.43 -13.59 -1.39
N GLN A 140 20.07 -14.03 -0.30
CA GLN A 140 19.86 -15.35 0.29
C GLN A 140 18.46 -15.46 0.93
N ASP A 141 17.95 -14.38 1.53
CA ASP A 141 16.59 -14.35 2.08
C ASP A 141 15.52 -14.49 1.00
N LEU A 142 15.83 -14.14 -0.25
CA LEU A 142 14.91 -14.15 -1.38
C LEU A 142 15.05 -15.41 -2.26
N LYS A 143 15.97 -16.32 -1.94
CA LYS A 143 16.36 -17.44 -2.81
C LYS A 143 15.22 -18.43 -3.10
N SER A 144 14.30 -18.62 -2.16
CA SER A 144 13.16 -19.54 -2.30
C SER A 144 12.03 -19.00 -3.17
N ILE A 145 12.00 -17.67 -3.41
CA ILE A 145 10.90 -17.03 -4.13
C ILE A 145 10.90 -17.49 -5.59
N LYS A 146 9.83 -18.19 -5.99
CA LYS A 146 9.60 -18.64 -7.38
C LYS A 146 8.74 -17.67 -8.16
N TYR A 147 7.80 -17.03 -7.48
CA TYR A 147 6.80 -16.13 -8.05
C TYR A 147 6.76 -14.82 -7.29
N PHE A 148 6.52 -13.71 -7.99
CA PHE A 148 6.26 -12.45 -7.32
C PHE A 148 5.24 -11.59 -8.06
N PHE A 149 4.53 -10.75 -7.32
CA PHE A 149 3.58 -9.79 -7.88
C PHE A 149 3.65 -8.47 -7.13
N THR A 150 3.16 -7.41 -7.76
CA THR A 150 3.12 -6.08 -7.16
C THR A 150 1.72 -5.48 -7.16
N PHE A 151 1.42 -4.63 -6.19
CA PHE A 151 0.15 -3.91 -6.17
C PHE A 151 0.31 -2.51 -5.62
N ALA A 152 -0.55 -1.59 -6.03
CA ALA A 152 -0.57 -0.26 -5.45
C ALA A 152 -1.98 0.29 -5.32
N THR A 153 -2.12 1.28 -4.44
CA THR A 153 -3.38 2.01 -4.22
C THR A 153 -3.19 3.50 -4.44
N HIS A 154 -4.10 4.14 -5.17
CA HIS A 154 -4.03 5.56 -5.50
C HIS A 154 -5.41 6.23 -5.49
N GLY A 155 -5.48 7.54 -5.23
CA GLY A 155 -6.75 8.29 -5.22
C GLY A 155 -7.19 8.78 -6.61
N SER A 156 -6.29 9.43 -7.32
CA SER A 156 -6.61 10.26 -8.48
C SER A 156 -5.99 9.76 -9.78
N LEU A 157 -4.71 10.06 -10.01
CA LEU A 157 -4.07 9.96 -11.31
C LEU A 157 -3.54 8.55 -11.64
N PRO A 158 -3.43 8.20 -12.94
CA PRO A 158 -2.57 7.11 -13.40
C PRO A 158 -1.14 7.31 -12.88
N ASN A 159 -0.47 6.20 -12.61
CA ASN A 159 0.84 6.23 -11.98
C ASN A 159 1.68 5.01 -12.39
N PRO A 160 3.02 5.13 -12.48
CA PRO A 160 3.91 4.00 -12.73
C PRO A 160 4.38 3.25 -11.48
N ALA A 161 3.78 3.44 -10.29
CA ALA A 161 4.36 2.93 -9.04
C ALA A 161 4.51 1.41 -9.02
N THR A 162 3.55 0.65 -9.57
CA THR A 162 3.68 -0.81 -9.71
C THR A 162 4.78 -1.20 -10.68
N ASN A 163 4.98 -0.47 -11.79
CA ASN A 163 6.08 -0.70 -12.73
C ASN A 163 7.44 -0.44 -12.07
N GLN A 164 7.55 0.64 -11.29
CA GLN A 164 8.76 0.99 -10.53
C GLN A 164 9.09 -0.09 -9.50
N LEU A 165 8.10 -0.48 -8.69
CA LEU A 165 8.26 -1.51 -7.68
C LEU A 165 8.67 -2.85 -8.31
N THR A 166 8.02 -3.22 -9.42
CA THR A 166 8.34 -4.43 -10.19
C THR A 166 9.78 -4.39 -10.70
N HIS A 167 10.21 -3.26 -11.28
CA HIS A 167 11.56 -3.10 -11.78
C HIS A 167 12.61 -3.30 -10.68
N HIS A 168 12.44 -2.67 -9.51
CA HIS A 168 13.37 -2.82 -8.40
C HIS A 168 13.38 -4.23 -7.80
N LEU A 169 12.21 -4.86 -7.63
CA LEU A 169 12.13 -6.23 -7.12
C LEU A 169 12.78 -7.22 -8.09
N GLN A 170 12.55 -7.07 -9.39
CA GLN A 170 13.11 -7.96 -10.40
C GLN A 170 14.64 -7.88 -10.53
N GLN A 171 15.26 -6.75 -10.16
CA GLN A 171 16.72 -6.66 -10.06
C GLN A 171 17.27 -7.56 -8.94
N ARG A 172 16.47 -7.86 -7.93
CA ARG A 172 16.81 -8.72 -6.79
C ARG A 172 16.30 -10.16 -6.96
N LEU A 173 15.16 -10.33 -7.64
CA LEU A 173 14.44 -11.59 -7.80
C LEU A 173 14.65 -12.18 -9.19
N LYS A 174 15.18 -13.40 -9.26
CA LYS A 174 15.24 -14.22 -10.50
C LYS A 174 13.96 -15.05 -10.68
N SER A 175 12.82 -14.49 -10.27
CA SER A 175 11.54 -15.18 -10.10
C SER A 175 10.57 -14.83 -11.24
N ILE A 176 9.51 -15.63 -11.39
CA ILE A 176 8.46 -15.38 -12.39
C ILE A 176 7.56 -14.23 -11.92
N PHE A 177 7.43 -13.19 -12.74
CA PHE A 177 6.54 -12.07 -12.48
C PHE A 177 5.09 -12.43 -12.81
N CYS A 178 4.22 -12.50 -11.81
CA CYS A 178 2.81 -12.87 -11.94
C CYS A 178 1.88 -11.68 -12.22
N GLY A 179 2.44 -10.51 -12.51
CA GLY A 179 1.68 -9.31 -12.87
C GLY A 179 1.57 -8.30 -11.73
N SER A 180 0.94 -7.18 -12.07
CA SER A 180 0.70 -6.09 -11.14
C SER A 180 -0.74 -5.57 -11.18
N ILE A 181 -1.18 -4.96 -10.09
CA ILE A 181 -2.49 -4.31 -10.02
C ILE A 181 -2.45 -2.96 -9.31
N ASP A 182 -2.97 -1.94 -9.99
CA ASP A 182 -3.27 -0.63 -9.40
C ASP A 182 -4.76 -0.52 -9.08
N ILE A 183 -5.08 -0.22 -7.82
CA ILE A 183 -6.45 -0.05 -7.33
C ILE A 183 -6.71 1.42 -7.01
N ARG A 184 -7.76 1.98 -7.61
CA ARG A 184 -8.21 3.32 -7.28
C ARG A 184 -9.04 3.27 -5.99
N CYS A 185 -8.73 4.13 -5.04
CA CYS A 185 -9.34 4.16 -3.70
C CYS A 185 -9.86 5.57 -3.38
N PRO A 186 -10.65 5.73 -2.31
CA PRO A 186 -10.92 7.04 -1.72
C PRO A 186 -9.62 7.80 -1.43
N GLU A 187 -9.66 9.12 -1.61
CA GLU A 187 -8.51 9.98 -1.39
C GLU A 187 -8.09 10.01 0.08
N ASN A 188 -6.79 10.17 0.33
CA ASN A 188 -6.21 10.29 1.67
C ASN A 188 -5.20 11.44 1.80
N VAL A 189 -4.90 12.13 0.70
CA VAL A 189 -4.05 13.31 0.64
C VAL A 189 -4.83 14.54 1.11
N PRO A 190 -4.42 15.22 2.20
CA PRO A 190 -5.26 16.21 2.87
C PRO A 190 -5.75 17.37 2.00
N PRO A 191 -4.93 17.95 1.09
CA PRO A 191 -5.41 18.95 0.14
C PRO A 191 -6.55 18.48 -0.78
N LEU A 192 -6.64 17.19 -1.08
CA LEU A 192 -7.58 16.59 -2.03
C LEU A 192 -8.75 15.86 -1.36
N LEU A 193 -8.72 15.72 -0.04
CA LEU A 193 -9.82 15.16 0.73
C LEU A 193 -11.11 16.00 0.56
N PRO A 194 -12.30 15.38 0.61
CA PRO A 194 -13.55 16.10 0.68
C PRO A 194 -13.54 17.12 1.83
N ARG A 195 -14.20 18.26 1.62
CA ARG A 195 -14.51 19.17 2.73
C ARG A 195 -15.48 18.49 3.68
N LYS A 196 -15.50 18.91 4.95
CA LYS A 196 -16.44 18.39 5.96
C LYS A 196 -17.92 18.57 5.59
N THR A 197 -18.22 19.57 4.76
CA THR A 197 -19.56 19.84 4.23
C THR A 197 -19.94 18.97 3.02
N GLN A 198 -19.00 18.16 2.51
CA GLN A 198 -19.19 17.32 1.34
C GLN A 198 -19.28 15.85 1.75
N GLN A 199 -19.87 15.04 0.87
CA GLN A 199 -19.91 13.59 1.03
C GLN A 199 -18.48 13.02 1.03
N LYS A 200 -18.25 12.01 1.88
CA LYS A 200 -17.01 11.24 1.88
C LYS A 200 -16.88 10.42 0.59
N ASP A 201 -15.64 10.22 0.16
CA ASP A 201 -15.35 9.31 -0.95
C ASP A 201 -15.66 7.86 -0.54
N LEU A 202 -16.33 7.14 -1.43
CA LEU A 202 -16.69 5.73 -1.27
C LEU A 202 -15.86 4.87 -2.22
N TRP A 203 -15.69 3.59 -1.89
CA TRP A 203 -15.00 2.65 -2.77
C TRP A 203 -15.83 2.33 -4.01
N ASP A 204 -15.18 2.22 -5.17
CA ASP A 204 -15.88 1.86 -6.40
C ASP A 204 -15.95 0.33 -6.54
N ARG A 205 -17.16 -0.18 -6.76
CA ARG A 205 -17.41 -1.61 -6.98
C ARG A 205 -16.60 -2.18 -8.15
N GLN A 206 -16.34 -1.40 -9.19
CA GLN A 206 -15.52 -1.86 -10.33
C GLN A 206 -14.06 -2.09 -9.94
N GLN A 207 -13.55 -1.36 -8.95
CA GLN A 207 -12.19 -1.59 -8.44
C GLN A 207 -12.11 -2.89 -7.64
N ILE A 208 -13.17 -3.24 -6.90
CA ILE A 208 -13.27 -4.53 -6.21
C ILE A 208 -13.36 -5.68 -7.23
N ILE A 209 -14.17 -5.53 -8.29
CA ILE A 209 -14.25 -6.53 -9.36
C ILE A 209 -12.88 -6.72 -10.04
N LYS A 210 -12.18 -5.62 -10.35
CA LYS A 210 -10.82 -5.64 -10.89
C LYS A 210 -9.85 -6.42 -9.98
N LEU A 211 -9.96 -6.24 -8.67
CA LEU A 211 -9.15 -6.96 -7.68
C LEU A 211 -9.45 -8.46 -7.69
N CYS A 212 -10.72 -8.86 -7.68
CA CYS A 212 -11.12 -10.27 -7.77
C CYS A 212 -10.62 -10.93 -9.07
N THR A 213 -10.65 -10.22 -10.20
CA THR A 213 -10.12 -10.74 -11.47
C THR A 213 -8.62 -11.01 -11.35
N PHE A 214 -7.86 -10.07 -10.81
CA PHE A 214 -6.42 -10.25 -10.60
C PHE A 214 -6.10 -11.42 -9.68
N GLU A 215 -6.87 -11.63 -8.61
CA GLU A 215 -6.69 -12.76 -7.70
C GLU A 215 -6.88 -14.10 -8.41
N ASN A 216 -7.94 -14.22 -9.19
CA ASN A 216 -8.21 -15.43 -9.97
C ASN A 216 -7.10 -15.69 -11.00
N ASP A 217 -6.60 -14.64 -11.65
CA ASP A 217 -5.51 -14.77 -12.61
C ASP A 217 -4.18 -15.09 -11.93
N LEU A 218 -3.89 -14.50 -10.77
CA LEU A 218 -2.72 -14.83 -9.95
C LEU A 218 -2.73 -16.31 -9.58
N LEU A 219 -3.87 -16.83 -9.12
CA LEU A 219 -4.03 -18.24 -8.78
C LEU A 219 -3.77 -19.16 -9.97
N LYS A 220 -4.34 -18.86 -11.14
CA LYS A 220 -4.08 -19.63 -12.37
C LYS A 220 -2.59 -19.60 -12.75
N ARG A 221 -1.94 -18.44 -12.62
CA ARG A 221 -0.52 -18.24 -12.97
C ARG A 221 0.42 -19.04 -12.07
N ILE A 222 0.19 -19.06 -10.76
CA ILE A 222 1.04 -19.81 -9.82
C ILE A 222 0.82 -21.33 -9.90
N GLN A 223 -0.33 -21.77 -10.43
CA GLN A 223 -0.63 -23.19 -10.66
C GLN A 223 -0.13 -23.71 -12.02
N SER A 224 0.15 -22.82 -12.97
CA SER A 224 0.52 -23.21 -14.34
C SER A 224 2.02 -23.44 -14.48
N PHE A 225 2.42 -24.70 -14.72
CA PHE A 225 3.81 -25.07 -15.01
C PHE A 225 4.36 -24.42 -16.28
N SER A 226 3.49 -24.03 -17.23
CA SER A 226 3.87 -23.42 -18.50
C SER A 226 3.91 -21.89 -18.47
N TYR A 227 3.49 -21.27 -17.36
CA TYR A 227 3.46 -19.82 -17.25
C TYR A 227 4.87 -19.22 -17.15
N LYS A 228 5.22 -18.35 -18.09
CA LYS A 228 6.57 -17.75 -18.21
C LYS A 228 6.68 -16.33 -17.63
N GLY A 229 5.60 -15.81 -17.07
CA GLY A 229 5.53 -14.45 -16.50
C GLY A 229 4.84 -13.43 -17.40
N GLU A 230 4.36 -12.34 -16.79
CA GLU A 230 3.79 -11.19 -17.47
C GLU A 230 4.86 -10.35 -18.19
N LYS A 231 4.44 -9.67 -19.26
CA LYS A 231 5.30 -8.67 -19.92
C LYS A 231 5.56 -7.49 -18.99
N ARG A 232 6.81 -7.04 -18.99
CA ARG A 232 7.25 -5.85 -18.27
C ARG A 232 6.74 -4.60 -18.97
N ARG A 233 6.36 -3.61 -18.18
CA ARG A 233 6.07 -2.26 -18.67
C ARG A 233 7.23 -1.34 -18.35
N THR A 234 7.64 -0.55 -19.34
CA THR A 234 8.57 0.55 -19.12
C THR A 234 7.90 1.67 -18.33
N PHE A 235 8.70 2.52 -17.70
CA PHE A 235 8.21 3.71 -17.03
C PHE A 235 9.24 4.83 -17.18
N SER A 236 8.75 6.06 -17.17
CA SER A 236 9.59 7.24 -17.16
C SER A 236 9.98 7.61 -15.73
N ASP A 237 11.24 8.01 -15.54
CA ASP A 237 11.68 8.60 -14.28
C ASP A 237 11.07 10.01 -14.13
N ILE A 238 10.12 10.13 -13.20
CA ILE A 238 9.45 11.39 -12.85
C ILE A 238 9.86 11.89 -11.46
N SER A 239 11.04 11.51 -10.97
CA SER A 239 11.56 11.89 -9.63
C SER A 239 11.61 13.41 -9.42
N PHE A 240 11.91 14.17 -10.46
CA PHE A 240 11.81 15.62 -10.41
C PHE A 240 10.41 16.11 -10.05
N ILE A 241 9.38 15.56 -10.72
CA ILE A 241 7.98 15.90 -10.47
C ILE A 241 7.57 15.51 -9.05
N GLN A 242 7.99 14.32 -8.57
CA GLN A 242 7.70 13.88 -7.20
C GLN A 242 8.28 14.87 -6.17
N ARG A 243 9.52 15.33 -6.36
CA ARG A 243 10.15 16.35 -5.49
C ARG A 243 9.41 17.69 -5.52
N VAL A 244 8.95 18.12 -6.70
CA VAL A 244 8.18 19.36 -6.87
C VAL A 244 6.85 19.28 -6.13
N ILE A 245 6.09 18.18 -6.30
CA ILE A 245 4.83 17.95 -5.55
C ILE A 245 5.09 17.88 -4.05
N HIS A 246 6.13 17.16 -3.63
CA HIS A 246 6.51 17.01 -2.22
C HIS A 246 6.81 18.37 -1.56
N SER A 247 7.52 19.26 -2.27
CA SER A 247 7.76 20.63 -1.84
C SER A 247 6.47 21.45 -1.76
N ALA A 248 5.60 21.34 -2.78
CA ALA A 248 4.33 22.07 -2.85
C ALA A 248 3.33 21.68 -1.75
N LEU A 249 3.40 20.46 -1.20
CA LEU A 249 2.58 20.06 -0.05
C LEU A 249 2.87 20.89 1.21
N GLY A 250 4.08 21.45 1.35
CA GLY A 250 4.46 22.29 2.48
C GLY A 250 4.68 21.53 3.79
N LYS A 251 4.96 22.27 4.86
CA LYS A 251 5.27 21.69 6.18
C LYS A 251 4.02 21.17 6.89
N VAL A 252 4.20 20.09 7.64
CA VAL A 252 3.18 19.59 8.57
C VAL A 252 3.30 20.38 9.88
N THR A 253 2.18 20.80 10.45
CA THR A 253 2.13 21.60 11.68
C THR A 253 1.19 20.98 12.70
N ILE A 254 1.44 21.30 13.97
CA ILE A 254 0.60 20.90 15.11
C ILE A 254 -0.14 22.15 15.60
N ASP A 255 -1.46 22.07 15.62
CA ASP A 255 -2.35 22.99 16.31
C ASP A 255 -2.28 22.67 17.81
N ILE A 256 -1.62 23.54 18.58
CA ILE A 256 -1.34 23.33 20.00
C ILE A 256 -2.60 23.35 20.85
N ASP A 257 -3.63 24.10 20.44
CA ASP A 257 -4.87 24.26 21.20
C ASP A 257 -5.75 23.01 21.10
N LYS A 258 -5.64 22.28 19.98
CA LYS A 258 -6.34 21.00 19.80
C LYS A 258 -5.54 19.80 20.32
N CYS A 259 -4.22 19.93 20.43
CA CYS A 259 -3.36 18.80 20.71
C CYS A 259 -3.48 18.31 22.16
N GLN A 260 -3.81 17.03 22.34
CA GLN A 260 -3.89 16.40 23.68
C GLN A 260 -2.61 15.65 24.07
N SER A 261 -1.51 15.80 23.32
CA SER A 261 -0.24 15.11 23.57
C SER A 261 -0.36 13.60 23.82
N CYS A 262 -1.31 12.94 23.16
CA CYS A 262 -1.64 11.53 23.38
C CYS A 262 -0.66 10.54 22.73
N GLY A 263 0.27 11.02 21.90
CA GLY A 263 1.30 10.21 21.25
C GLY A 263 0.81 9.34 20.08
N ASN A 264 -0.45 9.44 19.66
CA ASN A 264 -0.93 8.59 18.56
C ASN A 264 -0.19 8.84 17.24
N CYS A 265 0.10 10.11 16.91
CA CYS A 265 0.85 10.48 15.71
C CYS A 265 2.30 9.97 15.71
N GLU A 266 2.97 9.95 16.86
CA GLU A 266 4.27 9.32 17.06
C GLU A 266 4.19 7.80 16.87
N ARG A 267 3.16 7.15 17.43
CA ARG A 267 2.94 5.71 17.28
C ARG A 267 2.74 5.31 15.82
N VAL A 268 1.91 6.03 15.07
CA VAL A 268 1.59 5.67 13.68
C VAL A 268 2.58 6.20 12.66
N CYS A 269 3.56 7.04 13.02
CA CYS A 269 4.56 7.55 12.09
C CYS A 269 5.58 6.45 11.74
N PRO A 270 5.63 5.95 10.50
CA PRO A 270 6.58 4.89 10.15
C PRO A 270 8.01 5.40 9.97
N TYR A 271 8.18 6.72 9.82
CA TYR A 271 9.47 7.35 9.58
C TYR A 271 10.14 7.84 10.87
N ASN A 272 9.54 7.59 12.04
CA ASN A 272 9.96 8.15 13.35
C ASN A 272 10.17 9.67 13.32
N ALA A 273 9.43 10.37 12.45
CA ALA A 273 9.53 11.81 12.25
C ALA A 273 8.73 12.64 13.26
N ILE A 274 7.98 12.00 14.16
CA ILE A 274 7.16 12.69 15.18
C ILE A 274 7.47 12.04 16.52
N TYR A 275 7.77 12.85 17.53
CA TYR A 275 8.09 12.38 18.87
C TYR A 275 7.50 13.27 19.97
N LEU A 276 7.21 12.67 21.12
CA LEU A 276 6.84 13.39 22.34
C LEU A 276 8.09 13.75 23.14
N ARG A 277 8.23 15.02 23.52
CA ARG A 277 9.24 15.45 24.49
C ARG A 277 8.61 16.23 25.64
N LYS A 278 9.27 16.23 26.80
CA LYS A 278 8.92 17.15 27.90
C LYS A 278 9.64 18.49 27.68
N ASN A 279 8.93 19.59 27.79
CA ASN A 279 9.55 20.92 27.82
C ASN A 279 10.11 21.23 29.23
N GLY A 280 10.69 22.42 29.40
CA GLY A 280 11.25 22.88 30.69
C GLY A 280 10.23 22.99 31.84
N LEU A 281 8.93 22.91 31.54
CA LEU A 281 7.83 22.91 32.51
C LEU A 281 7.25 21.50 32.74
N ASN A 282 7.95 20.44 32.32
CA ASN A 282 7.50 19.04 32.37
C ASN A 282 6.21 18.74 31.57
N VAL A 283 5.78 19.64 30.68
CA VAL A 283 4.62 19.44 29.81
C VAL A 283 5.05 18.67 28.57
N ARG A 284 4.28 17.64 28.22
CA ARG A 284 4.50 16.85 27.00
C ARG A 284 4.09 17.67 25.77
N ILE A 285 5.02 17.88 24.84
CA ILE A 285 4.80 18.53 23.56
C ILE A 285 5.22 17.59 22.42
N LEU A 286 4.52 17.70 21.29
CA LEU A 286 4.87 16.98 20.08
C LEU A 286 5.80 17.83 19.21
N GLU A 287 6.79 17.18 18.62
CA GLU A 287 7.68 17.79 17.63
C GLU A 287 7.71 16.98 16.35
N ILE A 288 8.03 17.66 15.25
CA ILE A 288 8.16 17.06 13.92
C ILE A 288 9.59 17.28 13.44
N ASP A 289 10.30 16.20 13.17
CA ASP A 289 11.57 16.22 12.46
C ASP A 289 11.30 16.34 10.95
N GLU A 290 11.45 17.56 10.42
CA GLU A 290 11.25 17.86 9.00
C GLU A 290 12.25 17.13 8.09
N SER A 291 13.43 16.72 8.60
CA SER A 291 14.40 15.95 7.80
C SER A 291 13.94 14.51 7.54
N ARG A 292 13.00 14.01 8.36
CA ARG A 292 12.45 12.66 8.29
C ARG A 292 11.05 12.61 7.73
N CYS A 293 10.29 13.70 7.88
CA CYS A 293 8.88 13.76 7.54
C CYS A 293 8.63 13.61 6.03
N GLN A 294 8.12 12.44 5.62
CA GLN A 294 7.79 12.17 4.22
C GLN A 294 6.42 12.69 3.77
N ARG A 295 5.72 13.47 4.62
CA ARG A 295 4.42 14.08 4.30
C ARG A 295 3.37 13.06 3.82
N CYS A 296 3.42 11.82 4.31
CA CYS A 296 2.52 10.73 3.91
C CYS A 296 1.08 10.84 4.45
N ALA A 297 0.80 11.88 5.26
CA ALA A 297 -0.50 12.17 5.86
C ALA A 297 -1.09 11.09 6.80
N ARG A 298 -0.33 10.06 7.18
CA ARG A 298 -0.79 9.07 8.19
C ARG A 298 -1.11 9.74 9.53
N CYS A 299 -0.22 10.60 10.05
CA CYS A 299 -0.46 11.36 11.28
C CYS A 299 -1.68 12.29 11.18
N TYR A 300 -1.90 12.91 10.02
CA TYR A 300 -3.08 13.73 9.74
C TYR A 300 -4.36 12.89 9.87
N ASN A 301 -4.44 11.75 9.18
CA ASN A 301 -5.66 10.95 9.13
C ASN A 301 -6.00 10.21 10.45
N TYR A 302 -4.99 9.92 11.26
CA TYR A 302 -5.14 9.20 12.53
C TYR A 302 -5.24 10.12 13.77
N CYS A 303 -5.08 11.43 13.62
CA CYS A 303 -5.27 12.36 14.73
C CYS A 303 -6.77 12.50 15.06
N ALA A 304 -7.20 11.95 16.20
CA ALA A 304 -8.60 12.05 16.65
C ALA A 304 -9.01 13.49 17.01
N TYR A 305 -8.06 14.33 17.40
CA TYR A 305 -8.26 15.73 17.76
C TYR A 305 -8.06 16.69 16.60
N GLU A 306 -7.78 16.18 15.40
CA GLU A 306 -7.54 16.99 14.20
C GLU A 306 -6.44 18.06 14.37
N ALA A 307 -5.49 17.84 15.28
CA ALA A 307 -4.41 18.77 15.60
C ALA A 307 -3.31 18.84 14.52
N ILE A 308 -3.21 17.82 13.66
CA ILE A 308 -2.19 17.78 12.60
C ILE A 308 -2.74 18.40 11.32
N GLN A 309 -2.00 19.36 10.74
CA GLN A 309 -2.40 20.15 9.55
C GLN A 309 -1.23 20.30 8.55
N PHE A 310 -1.55 20.67 7.31
CA PHE A 310 -0.55 21.06 6.31
C PHE A 310 -0.66 22.57 6.09
N LYS A 311 0.32 23.34 6.58
CA LYS A 311 0.23 24.82 6.73
C LYS A 311 -0.14 25.56 5.44
N SER A 312 0.29 25.05 4.29
CA SER A 312 0.06 25.67 2.98
C SER A 312 -1.36 25.49 2.44
N TRP A 313 -2.24 24.82 3.19
CA TRP A 313 -3.53 24.31 2.73
C TRP A 313 -4.62 24.43 3.80
N ASP A 314 -5.88 24.54 3.36
CA ASP A 314 -7.04 24.58 4.26
C ASP A 314 -7.43 23.19 4.80
N THR A 315 -6.47 22.45 5.36
CA THR A 315 -6.70 21.06 5.78
C THR A 315 -7.58 20.93 7.03
N GLN A 316 -7.81 22.02 7.76
CA GLN A 316 -8.75 22.11 8.87
C GLN A 316 -10.22 21.94 8.43
N LEU A 317 -10.51 22.24 7.16
CA LEU A 317 -11.85 22.14 6.57
C LEU A 317 -12.12 20.77 5.96
N ARG A 318 -11.16 19.85 6.02
CA ARG A 318 -11.19 18.55 5.34
C ARG A 318 -11.56 17.43 6.31
N VAL A 319 -12.16 16.38 5.76
CA VAL A 319 -12.43 15.14 6.51
C VAL A 319 -11.12 14.40 6.81
N ARG A 320 -11.17 13.43 7.74
CA ARG A 320 -10.11 12.44 7.94
C ARG A 320 -10.53 11.12 7.30
N TYR A 321 -9.58 10.41 6.70
CA TYR A 321 -9.83 9.13 6.06
C TYR A 321 -8.82 8.09 6.55
N ARG A 322 -9.32 7.04 7.23
CA ARG A 322 -8.47 5.98 7.80
C ARG A 322 -8.51 4.69 7.01
N GLY A 323 -9.29 4.64 5.94
CA GLY A 323 -9.50 3.43 5.15
C GLY A 323 -10.49 2.45 5.76
N PRO A 324 -10.50 1.22 5.21
CA PRO A 324 -11.30 0.12 5.72
C PRO A 324 -10.93 -0.20 7.18
N GLU A 325 -11.95 -0.44 8.00
CA GLU A 325 -11.78 -0.79 9.41
C GLU A 325 -11.67 -2.31 9.55
N PHE A 326 -10.59 -2.76 10.16
CA PHE A 326 -10.30 -4.17 10.39
C PHE A 326 -10.63 -4.49 11.85
N LYS A 327 -11.71 -5.24 12.11
CA LYS A 327 -12.00 -5.77 13.44
C LYS A 327 -11.22 -7.07 13.64
N THR A 328 -10.23 -7.05 14.52
CA THR A 328 -9.34 -8.20 14.78
C THR A 328 -10.12 -9.36 15.38
N LYS A 329 -10.00 -10.55 14.80
CA LYS A 329 -10.09 -11.82 15.52
C LYS A 329 -8.66 -12.35 15.69
N TYR A 330 -8.23 -12.50 16.93
CA TYR A 330 -6.94 -13.12 17.23
C TYR A 330 -7.10 -14.64 17.09
N SER A 331 -6.33 -15.27 16.20
CA SER A 331 -6.31 -16.74 16.10
C SER A 331 -5.28 -17.30 17.08
N LEU A 332 -5.75 -18.09 18.04
CA LEU A 332 -4.89 -18.77 19.02
C LEU A 332 -4.01 -19.86 18.36
N GLU A 333 -4.41 -20.39 17.21
CA GLU A 333 -3.71 -21.47 16.50
C GLU A 333 -2.56 -20.95 15.63
N SER A 334 -2.75 -19.83 14.93
CA SER A 334 -1.72 -19.26 14.04
C SER A 334 -0.88 -18.15 14.71
N GLY A 335 -1.30 -17.65 15.88
CA GLY A 335 -0.62 -16.55 16.56
C GLY A 335 -0.66 -15.23 15.77
N GLN A 336 -1.57 -15.11 14.79
CA GLN A 336 -1.70 -13.95 13.90
C GLN A 336 -3.12 -13.36 13.95
N GLU A 337 -3.24 -12.08 13.59
CA GLU A 337 -4.53 -11.46 13.33
C GLU A 337 -5.13 -12.07 12.05
N GLU A 338 -6.21 -12.84 12.18
CA GLU A 338 -6.93 -13.40 11.03
C GLU A 338 -8.14 -12.52 10.72
N PHE A 339 -8.19 -12.05 9.47
CA PHE A 339 -9.31 -11.30 8.93
C PHE A 339 -9.90 -12.08 7.77
N ASP A 340 -11.08 -12.67 7.96
CA ASP A 340 -11.85 -13.13 6.82
C ASP A 340 -12.65 -11.96 6.25
N ILE A 341 -12.07 -11.33 5.23
CA ILE A 341 -12.68 -10.19 4.57
C ILE A 341 -13.85 -10.59 3.64
N ARG A 342 -14.11 -11.90 3.48
CA ARG A 342 -15.14 -12.43 2.56
C ARG A 342 -16.51 -12.54 3.23
N GLU A 343 -16.56 -12.57 4.55
CA GLU A 343 -17.82 -12.65 5.30
C GLU A 343 -18.44 -11.28 5.63
N GLN A 344 -17.68 -10.18 5.54
CA GLN A 344 -18.17 -8.83 5.88
C GLN A 344 -17.68 -7.74 4.91
N PRO A 345 -18.55 -6.85 4.43
CA PRO A 345 -18.12 -5.68 3.66
C PRO A 345 -17.34 -4.73 4.57
N LEU A 346 -16.03 -4.64 4.36
CA LEU A 346 -15.13 -3.72 5.08
C LEU A 346 -15.16 -2.28 4.53
N VAL A 347 -15.88 -2.08 3.42
CA VAL A 347 -15.97 -0.79 2.73
C VAL A 347 -17.39 -0.48 2.29
N ASP A 348 -17.74 0.79 2.41
CA ASP A 348 -18.91 1.34 1.76
C ASP A 348 -18.64 1.53 0.27
N VAL A 349 -19.56 1.03 -0.55
CA VAL A 349 -19.46 1.06 -2.01
C VAL A 349 -20.32 2.17 -2.62
N GLY A 350 -19.73 2.90 -3.56
CA GLY A 350 -20.35 3.97 -4.32
C GLY A 350 -19.59 4.24 -5.61
N LYS A 351 -19.65 5.46 -6.13
CA LYS A 351 -18.86 5.89 -7.29
C LYS A 351 -17.72 6.77 -6.79
N LEU A 352 -16.49 6.46 -7.20
CA LEU A 352 -15.35 7.35 -6.92
C LEU A 352 -15.54 8.67 -7.67
N PRO A 353 -15.12 9.82 -7.10
CA PRO A 353 -15.20 11.11 -7.77
C PRO A 353 -14.43 11.08 -9.10
N SER A 354 -14.85 11.87 -10.09
CA SER A 354 -14.05 12.04 -11.31
C SER A 354 -12.73 12.75 -10.97
N ILE A 355 -11.70 12.56 -11.79
CA ILE A 355 -10.41 13.26 -11.61
C ILE A 355 -10.62 14.80 -11.56
N PRO A 356 -11.41 15.42 -12.45
CA PRO A 356 -11.75 16.84 -12.34
C PRO A 356 -12.44 17.21 -11.01
N ALA A 357 -13.33 16.35 -10.50
CA ALA A 357 -14.01 16.59 -9.22
C ALA A 357 -13.08 16.46 -8.01
N ILE A 358 -12.00 15.67 -8.09
CA ILE A 358 -10.95 15.65 -7.06
C ILE A 358 -10.18 16.96 -7.09
N PHE A 359 -9.74 17.41 -8.28
CA PHE A 359 -8.93 18.62 -8.38
C PHE A 359 -9.71 19.91 -8.12
N SER A 360 -11.03 19.94 -8.36
CA SER A 360 -11.89 21.07 -7.99
C SER A 360 -11.96 21.28 -6.47
N ARG A 361 -11.54 20.30 -5.67
CA ARG A 361 -11.48 20.43 -4.20
C ARG A 361 -10.38 21.36 -3.75
N ILE A 362 -9.35 21.63 -4.55
CA ILE A 362 -8.23 22.50 -4.18
C ILE A 362 -8.74 23.93 -3.91
N SER A 363 -8.44 24.49 -2.73
CA SER A 363 -8.97 25.79 -2.28
C SER A 363 -8.25 27.01 -2.88
N ILE A 364 -8.86 28.20 -2.73
CA ILE A 364 -8.41 29.49 -3.31
C ILE A 364 -7.19 30.04 -2.54
N GLY A 365 -6.01 30.19 -3.17
CA GLY A 365 -4.78 30.73 -2.55
C GLY A 365 -3.55 30.67 -3.47
N LYS A 366 -2.40 31.26 -3.09
CA LYS A 366 -1.17 31.27 -3.93
C LYS A 366 -0.61 29.86 -4.21
N SER A 367 -0.61 28.98 -3.21
CA SER A 367 -0.14 27.59 -3.32
C SER A 367 -0.99 26.74 -4.30
N ARG A 368 -2.27 27.11 -4.49
CA ARG A 368 -3.20 26.41 -5.39
C ARG A 368 -2.75 26.42 -6.84
N TYR A 369 -2.27 27.58 -7.30
CA TYR A 369 -2.01 27.81 -8.71
C TYR A 369 -0.79 27.02 -9.12
N VAL A 370 0.24 27.03 -8.26
CA VAL A 370 1.43 26.22 -8.43
C VAL A 370 1.07 24.74 -8.50
N TYR A 371 0.26 24.24 -7.56
CA TYR A 371 -0.11 22.82 -7.53
C TYR A 371 -0.97 22.40 -8.74
N LEU A 372 -1.93 23.24 -9.14
CA LEU A 372 -2.76 22.99 -10.33
C LEU A 372 -1.94 23.02 -11.62
N LEU A 373 -0.97 23.94 -11.74
CA LEU A 373 -0.04 24.00 -12.87
C LEU A 373 0.82 22.73 -12.93
N ILE A 374 1.37 22.28 -11.80
CA ILE A 374 2.13 21.03 -11.71
C ILE A 374 1.27 19.85 -12.19
N ILE A 375 0.03 19.73 -11.69
CA ILE A 375 -0.89 18.67 -12.12
C ILE A 375 -1.22 18.76 -13.60
N LEU A 376 -1.48 19.96 -14.13
CA LEU A 376 -1.80 20.13 -15.53
C LEU A 376 -0.61 19.72 -16.42
N SER A 377 0.60 20.14 -16.08
CA SER A 377 1.83 19.74 -16.77
C SER A 377 2.03 18.22 -16.73
N ILE A 378 1.73 17.58 -15.60
CA ILE A 378 1.75 16.12 -15.45
C ILE A 378 0.73 15.45 -16.37
N ILE A 379 -0.51 15.93 -16.39
CA ILE A 379 -1.57 15.34 -17.22
C ILE A 379 -1.19 15.45 -18.69
N ILE A 380 -0.70 16.61 -19.13
CA ILE A 380 -0.18 16.82 -20.48
C ILE A 380 0.95 15.84 -20.77
N TYR A 381 1.89 15.67 -19.84
CA TYR A 381 2.99 14.72 -19.99
C TYR A 381 2.50 13.27 -20.12
N ILE A 382 1.57 12.82 -19.28
CA ILE A 382 1.01 11.47 -19.35
C ILE A 382 0.28 11.25 -20.68
N ILE A 383 -0.55 12.19 -21.11
CA ILE A 383 -1.26 12.12 -22.40
C ILE A 383 -0.25 12.02 -23.54
N TYR A 384 0.81 12.83 -23.51
CA TYR A 384 1.88 12.79 -24.49
C TYR A 384 2.57 11.43 -24.53
N GLN A 385 2.93 10.86 -23.36
CA GLN A 385 3.55 9.53 -23.29
C GLN A 385 2.60 8.42 -23.78
N TYR A 386 1.31 8.51 -23.44
CA TYR A 386 0.30 7.53 -23.86
C TYR A 386 0.12 7.54 -25.39
N ASN A 387 0.04 8.72 -26.00
CA ASN A 387 -0.04 8.88 -27.45
C ASN A 387 1.24 8.42 -28.17
N LEU A 388 2.41 8.47 -27.52
CA LEU A 388 3.63 7.89 -28.08
C LEU A 388 3.59 6.36 -28.07
N THR A 389 3.04 5.74 -27.02
CA THR A 389 2.96 4.28 -26.93
C THR A 389 1.95 3.65 -27.89
N GLU A 390 0.85 4.32 -28.25
CA GLU A 390 -0.10 3.81 -29.25
C GLU A 390 0.42 3.90 -30.70
N ASN A 391 1.50 4.65 -30.96
CA ASN A 391 2.13 4.73 -32.29
C ASN A 391 3.21 3.65 -32.53
N TYR A 392 3.41 2.72 -31.60
CA TYR A 392 4.39 1.62 -31.70
C TYR A 392 3.78 0.22 -31.63
N ASP A 393 2.45 0.09 -31.67
CA ASP A 393 1.74 -1.20 -31.75
C ASP A 393 1.27 -1.51 -33.19
#